data_AF-A0A924MVP3-F1
#
_entry.id   AF-A0A924MVP3-F1
#
_cell.length_a   1.000
_cell.length_b   1.000
_cell.length_c   1.000
_cell.angle_alpha   90.00
_cell.angle_beta   90.00
_cell.angle_gamma   90.00
#
_symmetry.space_group_name_H-M   'P 1'
#
loop_
_entity.id
_entity.type
_entity.pdbx_description
1 polymer ?
#
loop_
_entity_poly.entity_id
_entity_poly.type
_entity_poly.pdbx_seq_one_letter_code
_entity_poly.pdbx_strand_id
1 'polypeptide(L)'
;MSVEPHAVDAAAMRRIEAVVIGASAGGFEALLAVLKGLPATYPMPLVVVLHLPENHESRLAELFGLRLPLKAREARDKESLAAGTVYFAPSGYHLSIESDRSFSLSCEDRVSYARPSIDVLFATATDAYGKSLAGILLTGANYDGAAGLAGMRVAGALTIVQDPATAEVSTMPEAALRRMTPDLILPLAEINSLLHRLGQPK
;
A
#
# COMPACT_ATOMS: atom_id res chain seq x y z
N MET A 1 21.84 -4.31 4.12
CA MET A 1 21.81 -5.76 4.40
C MET A 1 20.98 -6.38 3.30
N SER A 2 21.59 -7.18 2.44
CA SER A 2 20.87 -7.88 1.37
C SER A 2 19.83 -8.81 2.00
N VAL A 3 18.58 -8.72 1.57
CA VAL A 3 17.53 -9.66 2.00
C VAL A 3 17.94 -11.06 1.54
N GLU A 4 17.96 -12.02 2.45
CA GLU A 4 18.22 -13.43 2.14
C GLU A 4 17.21 -13.90 1.07
N PRO A 5 17.64 -14.50 -0.04
CA PRO A 5 16.75 -14.95 -1.14
C PRO A 5 15.55 -15.78 -0.65
N HIS A 6 15.76 -16.55 0.42
CA HIS A 6 14.76 -17.40 1.06
C HIS A 6 13.56 -16.61 1.65
N ALA A 7 13.76 -15.38 2.11
CA ALA A 7 12.68 -14.58 2.71
C ALA A 7 11.68 -14.10 1.66
N VAL A 8 12.17 -13.67 0.48
CA VAL A 8 11.32 -13.25 -0.64
C VAL A 8 10.54 -14.45 -1.19
N ASP A 9 11.17 -15.62 -1.26
CA ASP A 9 10.52 -16.85 -1.70
C ASP A 9 9.42 -17.29 -0.73
N ALA A 10 9.70 -17.29 0.57
CA ALA A 10 8.68 -17.58 1.59
C ALA A 10 7.51 -16.60 1.53
N ALA A 11 7.78 -15.31 1.32
CA ALA A 11 6.75 -14.28 1.18
C ALA A 11 5.87 -14.50 -0.06
N ALA A 12 6.45 -14.84 -1.20
CA ALA A 12 5.71 -15.14 -2.44
C ALA A 12 4.77 -16.35 -2.29
N MET A 13 5.10 -17.31 -1.42
CA MET A 13 4.28 -18.48 -1.13
C MET A 13 3.07 -18.18 -0.22
N ARG A 14 2.95 -16.99 0.36
CA ARG A 14 1.83 -16.61 1.24
C ARG A 14 0.55 -16.32 0.46
N ARG A 15 -0.59 -16.86 0.89
CA ARG A 15 -1.89 -16.57 0.26
C ARG A 15 -2.30 -15.16 0.63
N ILE A 16 -2.20 -14.24 -0.32
CA ILE A 16 -2.61 -12.84 -0.18
C ILE A 16 -3.93 -12.65 -0.91
N GLU A 17 -4.81 -11.84 -0.34
CA GLU A 17 -6.14 -11.52 -0.88
C GLU A 17 -6.28 -10.04 -1.23
N ALA A 18 -5.46 -9.16 -0.66
CA ALA A 18 -5.42 -7.74 -0.96
C ALA A 18 -4.03 -7.15 -0.66
N VAL A 19 -3.69 -6.05 -1.33
CA VAL A 19 -2.47 -5.28 -1.07
C VAL A 19 -2.83 -3.84 -0.72
N VAL A 20 -2.33 -3.33 0.40
CA VAL A 20 -2.43 -1.90 0.78
C VAL A 20 -1.06 -1.23 0.67
N ILE A 21 -1.02 -0.02 0.10
CA ILE A 21 0.22 0.72 -0.16
C ILE A 21 0.09 2.14 0.38
N GLY A 22 1.08 2.58 1.15
CA GLY A 22 1.21 3.95 1.64
C GLY A 22 2.43 4.64 1.06
N ALA A 23 2.27 5.89 0.61
CA ALA A 23 3.36 6.71 0.08
C ALA A 23 3.10 8.22 0.27
N SER A 24 4.15 9.03 0.19
CA SER A 24 4.05 10.51 0.23
C SER A 24 5.04 11.17 -0.73
N ALA A 25 5.98 11.99 -0.26
CA ALA A 25 7.02 12.61 -1.09
C ALA A 25 7.84 11.55 -1.87
N GLY A 26 7.98 11.75 -3.19
CA GLY A 26 8.53 10.76 -4.14
C GLY A 26 7.58 9.60 -4.48
N GLY A 27 6.39 9.56 -3.86
CA GLY A 27 5.48 8.42 -3.90
C GLY A 27 4.84 8.17 -5.25
N PHE A 28 4.63 9.20 -6.08
CA PHE A 28 4.04 9.03 -7.41
C PHE A 28 4.94 8.16 -8.32
N GLU A 29 6.22 8.50 -8.43
CA GLU A 29 7.19 7.74 -9.22
C GLU A 29 7.46 6.37 -8.60
N ALA A 30 7.51 6.27 -7.28
CA ALA A 30 7.65 5.00 -6.58
C ALA A 30 6.48 4.05 -6.87
N LEU A 31 5.23 4.56 -6.82
CA LEU A 31 4.03 3.79 -7.15
C LEU A 31 4.03 3.33 -8.60
N LEU A 32 4.40 4.20 -9.55
CA LEU A 32 4.53 3.79 -10.94
C LEU A 32 5.56 2.68 -11.10
N ALA A 33 6.71 2.78 -10.45
CA ALA A 33 7.76 1.77 -10.50
C ALA A 33 7.29 0.41 -9.96
N VAL A 34 6.60 0.37 -8.82
CA VAL A 34 6.16 -0.89 -8.20
C VAL A 34 4.95 -1.52 -8.91
N LEU A 35 4.08 -0.72 -9.52
CA LEU A 35 2.88 -1.21 -10.22
C LEU A 35 3.10 -1.52 -11.71
N LYS A 36 4.21 -1.07 -12.29
CA LYS A 36 4.53 -1.26 -13.70
C LYS A 36 4.54 -2.74 -14.08
N GLY A 37 3.90 -3.07 -15.20
CA GLY A 37 3.89 -4.43 -15.76
C GLY A 37 2.84 -5.37 -15.17
N LEU A 38 2.17 -4.99 -14.07
CA LEU A 38 1.07 -5.79 -13.53
C LEU A 38 -0.08 -5.90 -14.54
N PRO A 39 -0.59 -7.12 -14.82
CA PRO A 39 -1.61 -7.32 -15.84
C PRO A 39 -2.99 -6.83 -15.38
N ALA A 40 -3.88 -6.54 -16.33
CA ALA A 40 -5.29 -6.22 -16.05
C ALA A 40 -6.03 -7.35 -15.29
N THR A 41 -5.52 -8.59 -15.40
CA THR A 41 -6.03 -9.80 -14.74
C THR A 41 -5.35 -10.08 -13.40
N TYR A 42 -4.64 -9.12 -12.81
CA TYR A 42 -3.99 -9.30 -11.51
C TYR A 42 -5.00 -9.78 -10.46
N PRO A 43 -4.71 -10.85 -9.70
CA PRO A 43 -5.75 -11.62 -9.00
C PRO A 43 -6.31 -10.95 -7.73
N MET A 44 -5.77 -9.80 -7.33
CA MET A 44 -6.11 -9.11 -6.08
C MET A 44 -6.39 -7.62 -6.33
N PRO A 45 -7.19 -6.96 -5.49
CA PRO A 45 -7.25 -5.51 -5.42
C PRO A 45 -5.96 -4.93 -4.82
N LEU A 46 -5.57 -3.75 -5.29
CA LEU A 46 -4.55 -2.91 -4.67
C LEU A 46 -5.21 -1.63 -4.17
N VAL A 47 -4.90 -1.18 -2.96
CA VAL A 47 -5.47 0.04 -2.38
C VAL A 47 -4.35 0.95 -1.91
N VAL A 48 -4.42 2.22 -2.31
CA VAL A 48 -3.30 3.15 -2.18
C VAL A 48 -3.76 4.42 -1.47
N VAL A 49 -3.02 4.79 -0.43
CA VAL A 49 -3.00 6.15 0.10
C VAL A 49 -1.70 6.81 -0.38
N LEU A 50 -1.83 7.84 -1.21
CA LEU A 50 -0.73 8.73 -1.59
C LEU A 50 -1.04 10.12 -1.04
N HIS A 51 -0.20 10.63 -0.14
CA HIS A 51 -0.36 12.01 0.34
C HIS A 51 -0.09 13.01 -0.77
N LEU A 52 -1.10 13.82 -1.06
CA LEU A 52 -1.01 14.95 -1.99
C LEU A 52 -1.01 16.27 -1.21
N PRO A 53 -0.47 17.36 -1.80
CA PRO A 53 -0.65 18.70 -1.25
C PRO A 53 -2.12 19.04 -1.04
N GLU A 54 -2.42 19.80 0.03
CA GLU A 54 -3.79 20.22 0.34
C GLU A 54 -4.42 21.00 -0.84
N ASN A 55 -5.75 20.91 -0.98
CA ASN A 55 -6.57 21.62 -1.99
C ASN A 55 -6.43 21.18 -3.46
N HIS A 56 -5.87 19.99 -3.72
CA HIS A 56 -5.86 19.42 -5.06
C HIS A 56 -6.87 18.28 -5.17
N GLU A 57 -7.76 18.37 -6.17
CA GLU A 57 -8.52 17.20 -6.61
C GLU A 57 -7.55 16.11 -7.06
N SER A 58 -7.76 14.89 -6.56
CA SER A 58 -6.92 13.76 -6.91
C SER A 58 -7.19 13.34 -8.35
N ARG A 59 -6.19 13.48 -9.22
CA ARG A 59 -6.22 12.94 -10.58
C ARG A 59 -5.45 11.62 -10.71
N LEU A 60 -5.16 10.96 -9.58
CA LEU A 60 -4.33 9.75 -9.56
C LEU A 60 -4.96 8.63 -10.38
N ALA A 61 -6.26 8.37 -10.22
CA ALA A 61 -6.94 7.33 -10.97
C ALA A 61 -6.82 7.53 -12.50
N GLU A 62 -7.00 8.76 -12.97
CA GLU A 62 -6.84 9.11 -14.39
C GLU A 62 -5.38 8.93 -14.85
N LEU A 63 -4.43 9.48 -14.10
CA LEU A 63 -3.01 9.45 -14.47
C LEU A 63 -2.44 8.03 -14.49
N PHE A 64 -2.82 7.18 -13.54
CA PHE A 64 -2.40 5.79 -13.49
C PHE A 64 -3.15 4.93 -14.51
N GLY A 65 -4.43 5.21 -14.78
CA GLY A 65 -5.21 4.52 -15.81
C GLY A 65 -4.66 4.69 -17.23
N LEU A 66 -3.93 5.78 -17.49
CA LEU A 66 -3.21 6.00 -18.75
C LEU A 66 -1.88 5.24 -18.84
N ARG A 67 -1.32 4.79 -17.71
CA ARG A 67 0.05 4.25 -17.63
C ARG A 67 0.10 2.76 -17.26
N LEU A 68 -0.97 2.22 -16.69
CA LEU A 68 -1.04 0.85 -16.21
C LEU A 68 -2.12 0.03 -16.95
N PRO A 69 -1.90 -1.28 -17.12
CA PRO A 69 -2.95 -2.19 -17.60
C PRO A 69 -4.09 -2.39 -16.58
N LEU A 70 -3.79 -2.22 -15.29
CA LEU A 70 -4.77 -2.29 -14.21
C LEU A 70 -5.85 -1.23 -14.37
N LYS A 71 -7.09 -1.54 -13.96
CA LYS A 71 -8.11 -0.50 -13.78
C LYS A 71 -7.66 0.41 -12.63
N ALA A 72 -7.61 1.71 -12.87
CA ALA A 72 -7.32 2.69 -11.83
C ALA A 72 -8.60 3.45 -11.45
N ARG A 73 -8.94 3.48 -10.17
CA ARG A 73 -10.17 4.11 -9.67
C ARG A 73 -9.89 4.91 -8.40
N GLU A 74 -10.62 6.01 -8.23
CA GLU A 74 -10.77 6.58 -6.90
C GLU A 74 -11.80 5.73 -6.13
N ALA A 75 -11.49 5.41 -4.87
CA ALA A 75 -12.35 4.60 -4.02
C ALA A 75 -13.64 5.36 -3.69
N ARG A 76 -14.78 4.65 -3.74
CA ARG A 76 -16.11 5.20 -3.43
C ARG A 76 -16.68 4.54 -2.20
N ASP A 77 -17.42 5.32 -1.40
CA ASP A 77 -18.09 4.79 -0.22
C ASP A 77 -19.00 3.60 -0.58
N LYS A 78 -18.92 2.53 0.21
CA LYS A 78 -19.63 1.25 0.08
C LYS A 78 -19.34 0.45 -1.19
N GLU A 79 -18.34 0.84 -1.98
CA GLU A 79 -17.91 0.04 -3.11
C GLU A 79 -17.13 -1.20 -2.64
N SER A 80 -17.49 -2.38 -3.16
CA SER A 80 -16.71 -3.61 -2.96
C SER A 80 -15.41 -3.61 -3.75
N LEU A 81 -14.33 -4.11 -3.15
CA LEU A 81 -13.03 -4.22 -3.81
C LEU A 81 -13.04 -5.29 -4.91
N ALA A 82 -12.49 -4.97 -6.07
CA ALA A 82 -12.37 -5.89 -7.21
C ALA A 82 -10.91 -6.18 -7.58
N ALA A 83 -10.63 -7.43 -7.95
CA ALA A 83 -9.36 -7.84 -8.54
C ALA A 83 -9.04 -7.05 -9.83
N GLY A 84 -7.75 -6.95 -10.18
CA GLY A 84 -7.29 -6.22 -11.37
C GLY A 84 -7.49 -4.71 -11.28
N THR A 85 -7.73 -4.19 -10.07
CA THR A 85 -8.04 -2.77 -9.83
C THR A 85 -7.09 -2.20 -8.78
N VAL A 86 -6.51 -1.04 -9.08
CA VAL A 86 -5.85 -0.17 -8.12
C VAL A 86 -6.79 0.97 -7.71
N TYR A 87 -7.08 1.04 -6.42
CA TYR A 87 -7.93 2.03 -5.80
C TYR A 87 -7.09 3.09 -5.10
N PHE A 88 -7.39 4.36 -5.34
CA PHE A 88 -6.77 5.49 -4.66
C PHE A 88 -7.73 6.09 -3.65
N ALA A 89 -7.24 6.39 -2.45
CA ALA A 89 -8.00 7.12 -1.46
C ALA A 89 -8.35 8.53 -1.96
N PRO A 90 -9.62 8.96 -1.84
CA PRO A 90 -10.01 10.31 -2.21
C PRO A 90 -9.41 11.35 -1.27
N SER A 91 -9.11 12.54 -1.81
CA SER A 91 -8.64 13.67 -1.01
C SER A 91 -9.69 14.08 0.02
N GLY A 92 -9.27 14.41 1.24
CA GLY A 92 -10.15 14.98 2.26
C GLY A 92 -10.98 13.97 3.06
N TYR A 93 -10.88 12.67 2.79
CA TYR A 93 -11.50 11.58 3.56
C TYR A 93 -10.44 10.58 4.02
N HIS A 94 -10.66 9.95 5.17
CA HIS A 94 -9.99 8.68 5.47
C HIS A 94 -10.65 7.58 4.65
N LEU A 95 -9.83 6.70 4.06
CA LEU A 95 -10.29 5.50 3.38
C LEU A 95 -10.07 4.30 4.30
N SER A 96 -11.15 3.56 4.57
CA SER A 96 -11.14 2.35 5.37
C SER A 96 -11.66 1.16 4.57
N ILE A 97 -11.28 -0.05 4.97
CA ILE A 97 -11.83 -1.30 4.44
C ILE A 97 -12.63 -2.00 5.53
N GLU A 98 -13.89 -2.28 5.24
CA GLU A 98 -14.82 -2.95 6.14
C GLU A 98 -14.65 -4.47 6.11
N SER A 99 -15.21 -5.14 7.13
CA SER A 99 -15.16 -6.61 7.24
C SER A 99 -15.78 -7.33 6.03
N ASP A 100 -16.78 -6.73 5.39
CA ASP A 100 -17.43 -7.25 4.17
C ASP A 100 -16.66 -6.96 2.86
N ARG A 101 -15.45 -6.40 2.97
CA ARG A 101 -14.59 -6.01 1.86
C ARG A 101 -15.18 -4.91 0.99
N SER A 102 -15.96 -4.02 1.60
CA SER A 102 -16.34 -2.74 1.02
C SER A 102 -15.48 -1.59 1.57
N PHE A 103 -15.44 -0.47 0.85
CA PHE A 103 -14.84 0.75 1.35
C PHE A 103 -15.79 1.54 2.25
N SER A 104 -15.23 2.26 3.21
CA SER A 104 -15.92 3.36 3.87
C SER A 104 -15.07 4.62 3.88
N LEU A 105 -15.74 5.77 3.81
CA LEU A 105 -15.11 7.10 3.85
C LEU A 105 -15.53 7.85 5.11
N SER A 106 -14.58 8.43 5.82
CA SER A 106 -14.86 9.26 7.00
C SER A 106 -14.18 10.64 6.93
N CYS A 107 -14.83 11.63 7.54
CA CYS A 107 -14.30 12.99 7.72
C CYS A 107 -13.78 13.21 9.15
N GLU A 108 -13.41 12.14 9.86
CA GLU A 108 -12.86 12.22 11.20
C GLU A 108 -11.57 13.05 11.22
N ASP A 109 -11.14 13.42 12.43
CA ASP A 109 -9.95 14.23 12.63
C ASP A 109 -8.71 13.58 12.02
N ARG A 110 -7.79 14.43 11.54
CA ARG A 110 -6.56 13.99 10.89
C ARG A 110 -5.75 13.07 11.82
N VAL A 111 -5.29 11.95 11.28
CA VAL A 111 -4.35 11.04 11.95
C VAL A 111 -2.95 11.32 11.43
N SER A 112 -1.98 11.49 12.32
CA SER A 112 -0.60 11.85 11.94
C SER A 112 -0.54 13.10 11.03
N TYR A 113 -1.44 14.07 11.27
CA TYR A 113 -1.63 15.30 10.49
C TYR A 113 -2.11 15.10 9.03
N ALA A 114 -2.49 13.88 8.63
CA ALA A 114 -2.92 13.54 7.28
C ALA A 114 -4.40 13.13 7.21
N ARG A 115 -5.04 13.47 6.09
CA ARG A 115 -6.34 12.93 5.66
C ARG A 115 -6.41 12.94 4.12
N PRO A 116 -6.34 11.77 3.45
CA PRO A 116 -6.32 10.41 4.00
C PRO A 116 -5.06 10.09 4.82
N SER A 117 -5.19 9.15 5.77
CA SER A 117 -4.07 8.62 6.56
C SER A 117 -3.79 7.17 6.16
N ILE A 118 -2.51 6.85 6.04
CA ILE A 118 -2.01 5.50 5.75
C ILE A 118 -2.27 4.57 6.94
N ASP A 119 -2.04 5.05 8.19
CA ASP A 119 -2.29 4.27 9.40
C ASP A 119 -3.75 3.79 9.48
N VAL A 120 -4.72 4.64 9.11
CA VAL A 120 -6.16 4.28 9.12
C VAL A 120 -6.47 3.19 8.08
N LEU A 121 -5.97 3.33 6.85
CA LEU A 121 -6.15 2.30 5.82
C LEU A 121 -5.52 0.98 6.28
N PHE A 122 -4.29 1.01 6.80
CA PHE A 122 -3.56 -0.19 7.20
C PHE A 122 -4.25 -0.89 8.38
N ALA A 123 -4.72 -0.15 9.39
CA ALA A 123 -5.43 -0.72 10.53
C ALA A 123 -6.72 -1.43 10.10
N THR A 124 -7.59 -0.75 9.35
CA THR A 124 -8.89 -1.32 8.95
C THR A 124 -8.74 -2.46 7.94
N ALA A 125 -7.78 -2.36 7.02
CA ALA A 125 -7.44 -3.47 6.14
C ALA A 125 -6.95 -4.70 6.92
N THR A 126 -6.20 -4.50 8.02
CA THR A 126 -5.74 -5.58 8.88
C THR A 126 -6.91 -6.27 9.57
N ASP A 127 -7.85 -5.50 10.10
CA ASP A 127 -9.06 -6.03 10.73
C ASP A 127 -9.89 -6.85 9.72
N ALA A 128 -9.94 -6.38 8.47
CA ALA A 128 -10.58 -7.11 7.40
C ALA A 128 -9.81 -8.42 7.07
N TYR A 129 -8.58 -8.33 6.58
CA TYR A 129 -7.90 -9.44 5.90
C TYR A 129 -6.97 -10.27 6.80
N GLY A 130 -6.58 -9.77 7.97
CA GLY A 130 -5.61 -10.42 8.87
C GLY A 130 -4.33 -10.86 8.14
N LYS A 131 -3.95 -12.13 8.32
CA LYS A 131 -2.73 -12.71 7.72
C LYS A 131 -2.72 -12.80 6.18
N SER A 132 -3.88 -12.65 5.54
CA SER A 132 -4.04 -12.65 4.08
C SER A 132 -3.80 -11.27 3.46
N LEU A 133 -3.43 -10.26 4.26
CA LEU A 133 -3.07 -8.93 3.79
C LEU A 133 -1.57 -8.82 3.48
N ALA A 134 -1.22 -8.03 2.47
CA ALA A 134 0.11 -7.47 2.31
C ALA A 134 0.09 -5.94 2.44
N GLY A 135 1.02 -5.37 3.19
CA GLY A 135 1.18 -3.93 3.39
C GLY A 135 2.55 -3.46 2.94
N ILE A 136 2.57 -2.39 2.16
CA ILE A 136 3.79 -1.82 1.60
C ILE A 136 3.86 -0.35 2.00
N LEU A 137 4.93 0.04 2.71
CA LEU A 137 5.20 1.45 3.02
C LEU A 137 6.40 1.95 2.21
N LEU A 138 6.16 2.97 1.39
CA LEU A 138 7.14 3.54 0.46
C LEU A 138 7.70 4.87 1.00
N THR A 139 8.51 5.52 0.17
CA THR A 139 9.07 6.87 0.37
C THR A 139 8.05 7.89 0.88
N GLY A 140 8.50 8.78 1.76
CA GLY A 140 7.66 9.83 2.31
C GLY A 140 8.30 10.70 3.38
N ALA A 141 7.78 11.91 3.55
CA ALA A 141 8.34 12.96 4.40
C ALA A 141 7.75 13.03 5.83
N ASN A 142 6.96 12.04 6.24
CA ASN A 142 6.35 11.97 7.58
C ASN A 142 6.43 10.55 8.16
N TYR A 143 5.69 10.25 9.21
CA TYR A 143 5.73 8.97 9.93
C TYR A 143 4.40 8.20 9.85
N ASP A 144 3.46 8.66 9.04
CA ASP A 144 2.16 7.99 8.84
C ASP A 144 2.35 6.66 8.13
N GLY A 145 1.57 5.65 8.52
CA GLY A 145 1.66 4.27 8.07
C GLY A 145 2.62 3.40 8.90
N ALA A 146 3.52 4.01 9.68
CA ALA A 146 4.47 3.27 10.50
C ALA A 146 3.79 2.53 11.67
N ALA A 147 2.71 3.08 12.24
CA ALA A 147 1.98 2.43 13.33
C ALA A 147 1.05 1.33 12.78
N GLY A 148 0.34 1.61 11.68
CA GLY A 148 -0.51 0.66 10.97
C GLY A 148 0.28 -0.55 10.47
N LEU A 149 1.46 -0.34 9.90
CA LEU A 149 2.30 -1.44 9.41
C LEU A 149 2.86 -2.30 10.57
N ALA A 150 3.12 -1.69 11.74
CA ALA A 150 3.46 -2.46 12.94
C ALA A 150 2.26 -3.31 13.42
N GLY A 151 1.04 -2.77 13.38
CA GLY A 151 -0.19 -3.54 13.65
C GLY A 151 -0.37 -4.72 12.70
N MET A 152 -0.15 -4.49 11.40
CA MET A 152 -0.14 -5.54 10.36
C MET A 152 0.85 -6.66 10.70
N ARG A 153 2.06 -6.30 11.13
CA ARG A 153 3.11 -7.26 11.51
C ARG A 153 2.69 -8.14 12.69
N VAL A 154 1.99 -7.57 13.68
CA VAL A 154 1.46 -8.30 14.85
C VAL A 154 0.32 -9.24 14.45
N ALA A 155 -0.57 -8.80 13.56
CA ALA A 155 -1.65 -9.63 13.01
C ALA A 155 -1.15 -10.73 12.06
N GLY A 156 0.16 -10.76 11.79
CA GLY A 156 0.79 -11.74 10.93
C GLY A 156 0.50 -11.50 9.45
N ALA A 157 0.17 -10.27 9.02
CA ALA A 157 0.16 -9.87 7.61
C ALA A 157 1.58 -9.86 7.03
N LEU A 158 1.71 -9.81 5.70
CA LEU A 158 3.00 -9.62 5.04
C LEU A 158 3.34 -8.12 5.03
N THR A 159 4.49 -7.75 5.57
CA THR A 159 4.90 -6.35 5.72
C THR A 159 6.17 -6.05 4.95
N ILE A 160 6.11 -5.04 4.09
CA ILE A 160 7.21 -4.62 3.22
C ILE A 160 7.46 -3.13 3.46
N VAL A 161 8.72 -2.77 3.65
CA VAL A 161 9.18 -1.38 3.71
C VAL A 161 10.14 -1.13 2.54
N GLN A 162 9.98 -0.02 1.83
CA GLN A 162 10.98 0.39 0.85
C GLN A 162 12.34 0.59 1.54
N ASP A 163 13.42 0.07 0.97
CA ASP A 163 14.77 0.31 1.48
C ASP A 163 15.03 1.83 1.60
N PRO A 164 15.25 2.35 2.82
CA PRO A 164 15.51 3.77 3.04
C PRO A 164 16.66 4.33 2.21
N ALA A 165 17.66 3.52 1.87
CA ALA A 165 18.80 3.93 1.04
C ALA A 165 18.42 4.23 -0.42
N THR A 166 17.26 3.76 -0.87
CA THR A 166 16.73 3.96 -2.22
C THR A 166 15.48 4.82 -2.26
N ALA A 167 15.00 5.27 -1.10
CA ALA A 167 13.86 6.16 -1.00
C ALA A 167 14.27 7.59 -1.38
N GLU A 168 13.40 8.28 -2.14
CA GLU A 168 13.60 9.70 -2.41
C GLU A 168 13.57 10.52 -1.11
N VAL A 169 12.64 10.16 -0.22
CA VAL A 169 12.55 10.67 1.15
C VAL A 169 12.41 9.50 2.12
N SER A 170 13.43 9.31 2.97
CA SER A 170 13.57 8.14 3.83
C SER A 170 12.80 8.23 5.17
N THR A 171 12.26 9.39 5.53
CA THR A 171 11.63 9.63 6.84
C THR A 171 10.56 8.58 7.20
N MET A 172 9.68 8.27 6.25
CA MET A 172 8.58 7.34 6.46
C MET A 172 9.04 5.87 6.53
N PRO A 173 9.87 5.35 5.60
CA PRO A 173 10.52 4.05 5.76
C PRO A 173 11.27 3.89 7.09
N GLU A 174 12.10 4.86 7.47
CA GLU A 174 12.84 4.81 8.73
C GLU A 174 11.93 4.82 9.96
N ALA A 175 10.81 5.54 9.90
CA ALA A 175 9.82 5.55 10.97
C ALA A 175 9.20 4.15 11.20
N ALA A 176 8.94 3.40 10.12
CA ALA A 176 8.49 2.02 10.24
C ALA A 176 9.56 1.12 10.86
N LEU A 177 10.82 1.23 10.40
CA LEU A 177 11.93 0.42 10.92
C LEU A 177 12.25 0.69 12.40
N ARG A 178 12.01 1.90 12.89
CA ARG A 178 12.12 2.22 14.33
C ARG A 178 11.03 1.56 15.17
N ARG A 179 9.87 1.22 14.60
CA ARG A 179 8.72 0.65 15.32
C ARG A 179 8.68 -0.87 15.29
N MET A 180 9.16 -1.49 14.21
CA MET A 180 9.05 -2.93 14.00
C MET A 180 10.07 -3.43 12.97
N THR A 181 10.31 -4.74 12.97
CA THR A 181 11.08 -5.42 11.92
C THR A 181 10.11 -5.97 10.88
N PRO A 182 10.06 -5.40 9.65
CA PRO A 182 9.18 -5.91 8.59
C PRO A 182 9.65 -7.28 8.11
N ASP A 183 8.79 -8.00 7.40
CA ASP A 183 9.19 -9.25 6.74
C ASP A 183 10.27 -8.97 5.69
N LEU A 184 10.15 -7.86 4.95
CA LEU A 184 11.03 -7.51 3.85
C LEU A 184 11.37 -6.00 3.83
N ILE A 185 12.63 -5.69 3.56
CA ILE A 185 13.12 -4.33 3.27
C ILE A 185 13.69 -4.37 1.86
N LEU A 186 13.01 -3.74 0.89
CA LEU A 186 13.29 -3.96 -0.53
C LEU A 186 13.44 -2.66 -1.32
N PRO A 187 14.34 -2.57 -2.31
CA PRO A 187 14.29 -1.51 -3.31
C PRO A 187 13.04 -1.67 -4.20
N LEU A 188 12.63 -0.59 -4.88
CA LEU A 188 11.40 -0.56 -5.68
C LEU A 188 11.31 -1.67 -6.74
N ALA A 189 12.44 -2.02 -7.38
CA ALA A 189 12.49 -3.08 -8.38
C ALA A 189 12.18 -4.48 -7.80
N GLU A 190 12.59 -4.73 -6.56
CA GLU A 190 12.31 -5.99 -5.87
C GLU A 190 10.88 -6.03 -5.32
N ILE A 191 10.33 -4.89 -4.91
CA ILE A 191 8.90 -4.76 -4.58
C ILE A 191 8.04 -5.07 -5.82
N ASN A 192 8.40 -4.52 -6.98
CA ASN A 192 7.73 -4.83 -8.24
C ASN A 192 7.79 -6.33 -8.57
N SER A 193 8.97 -6.93 -8.44
CA SER A 193 9.18 -8.35 -8.69
C SER A 193 8.34 -9.21 -7.72
N LEU A 194 8.27 -8.84 -6.45
CA LEU A 194 7.43 -9.50 -5.46
C LEU A 194 5.94 -9.42 -5.82
N LEU A 195 5.45 -8.25 -6.23
CA LEU A 195 4.05 -8.09 -6.65
C LEU A 195 3.71 -9.01 -7.83
N HIS A 196 4.59 -9.11 -8.85
CA HIS A 196 4.39 -10.06 -9.95
C HIS A 196 4.29 -11.51 -9.46
N ARG A 197 5.16 -11.91 -8.53
CA ARG A 197 5.14 -13.26 -7.95
C ARG A 197 3.90 -13.54 -7.12
N LEU A 198 3.45 -12.58 -6.33
CA LEU A 198 2.19 -12.70 -5.57
C LEU A 198 0.97 -12.82 -6.50
N GLY A 199 1.05 -12.25 -7.70
CA GLY A 199 0.01 -12.36 -8.73
C GLY A 199 0.02 -13.66 -9.54
N GLN A 200 1.01 -14.54 -9.36
CA GLN A 200 1.08 -15.82 -10.07
C GLN A 200 0.16 -16.87 -9.42
N PRO A 201 -0.48 -17.74 -10.21
CA PRO A 201 -1.20 -18.88 -9.68
C PRO A 201 -0.24 -19.80 -8.92
N LYS A 202 -0.74 -20.41 -7.83
CA LYS A 202 -0.01 -21.38 -7.02
C LYS A 202 -0.44 -22.80 -7.33
#